data_AF-A0A7A3BY81-F1
#
_entry.id   AF-A0A7A3BY81-F1
#
_cell.length_a   1.000
_cell.length_b   1.000
_cell.length_c   1.000
_cell.angle_alpha   90.00
_cell.angle_beta   90.00
_cell.angle_gamma   90.00
#
_symmetry.space_group_name_H-M   'P 1'
#
loop_
_entity.id
_entity.type
_entity.pdbx_description
1 polymer ?
#
loop_
_entity_poly.entity_id
_entity_poly.type
_entity_poly.pdbx_seq_one_letter_code
_entity_poly.pdbx_strand_id
1 'polypeptide(L)'
;MTKSVTVSKKPRKQHTPEFRQEALKLAERIGVAAAARELSLYESQLYGWRKKQQQQLTSSARESELDAENARLKRQLAEQAEELAILQKAATYFAKLLK
;
A
#
# COMPACT_ATOMS: atom_id res chain seq x y z
N MET A 1 -14.93 -13.43 43.19
CA MET A 1 -15.23 -13.60 41.75
C MET A 1 -15.72 -12.27 41.20
N THR A 2 -14.98 -11.63 40.30
CA THR A 2 -15.35 -10.33 39.70
C THR A 2 -16.09 -10.57 38.37
N LYS A 3 -17.34 -10.11 38.28
CA LYS A 3 -18.16 -10.25 37.07
C LYS A 3 -17.73 -9.22 36.04
N SER A 4 -17.23 -9.66 34.89
CA SER A 4 -16.93 -8.83 33.72
C SER A 4 -18.22 -8.39 33.03
N VAL A 5 -18.49 -7.08 33.03
CA VAL A 5 -19.61 -6.47 32.32
C VAL A 5 -19.27 -6.37 30.83
N THR A 6 -19.98 -7.11 29.99
CA THR A 6 -19.89 -7.01 28.53
C THR A 6 -20.67 -5.78 28.05
N VAL A 7 -19.96 -4.68 27.79
CA VAL A 7 -20.56 -3.50 27.15
C VAL A 7 -20.82 -3.80 25.68
N SER A 8 -22.10 -3.91 25.30
CA SER A 8 -22.52 -4.04 23.90
C SER A 8 -22.25 -2.73 23.14
N LYS A 9 -21.21 -2.72 22.29
CA LYS A 9 -20.89 -1.55 21.45
C LYS A 9 -21.93 -1.42 20.33
N LYS A 10 -22.62 -0.28 20.26
CA LYS A 10 -23.49 0.09 19.13
C LYS A 10 -22.70 -0.02 17.81
N PRO A 11 -23.28 -0.60 16.73
CA PRO A 11 -22.62 -0.67 15.44
C PRO A 11 -22.33 0.75 14.93
N ARG A 12 -21.09 0.99 14.53
CA ARG A 12 -20.68 2.30 14.00
C ARG A 12 -21.36 2.51 12.64
N LYS A 13 -21.92 3.70 12.42
CA LYS A 13 -22.42 4.09 11.09
C LYS A 13 -21.27 4.01 10.09
N GLN A 14 -21.43 3.17 9.07
CA GLN A 14 -20.48 3.04 7.98
C GLN A 14 -20.95 3.91 6.81
N HIS A 15 -20.05 4.72 6.28
CA HIS A 15 -20.29 5.48 5.05
C HIS A 15 -19.72 4.73 3.87
N THR A 16 -20.42 4.73 2.73
CA THR A 16 -19.94 4.10 1.49
C THR A 16 -18.68 4.81 0.97
N PRO A 17 -17.82 4.13 0.20
CA PRO A 17 -16.63 4.74 -0.39
C PRO A 17 -16.94 5.97 -1.24
N GLU A 18 -18.01 5.92 -2.04
CA GLU A 18 -18.45 6.97 -2.95
C GLU A 18 -18.84 8.23 -2.17
N PHE A 19 -19.63 8.06 -1.11
CA PHE A 19 -20.02 9.16 -0.23
C PHE A 19 -18.81 9.82 0.43
N ARG A 20 -17.81 9.04 0.87
CA ARG A 20 -16.59 9.60 1.46
C ARG A 20 -15.80 10.41 0.43
N GLN A 21 -15.74 9.97 -0.82
CA GLN A 21 -15.06 10.70 -1.89
C GLN A 21 -15.77 12.01 -2.22
N GLU A 22 -17.11 11.99 -2.35
CA GLU A 22 -17.90 13.19 -2.58
C GLU A 22 -17.79 14.18 -1.43
N ALA A 23 -17.82 13.69 -0.19
CA ALA A 23 -17.64 14.51 1.01
C ALA A 23 -16.26 15.18 1.05
N LEU A 24 -15.20 14.47 0.61
CA LEU A 24 -13.87 15.05 0.51
C LEU A 24 -13.78 16.09 -0.61
N LYS A 25 -14.36 15.84 -1.79
CA LYS A 25 -14.45 16.82 -2.88
C LYS A 25 -15.21 18.09 -2.45
N LEU A 26 -16.29 17.93 -1.70
CA LEU A 26 -17.03 19.06 -1.14
C LEU A 26 -16.15 19.83 -0.15
N ALA A 27 -15.47 19.13 0.75
CA ALA A 27 -14.57 19.74 1.73
C ALA A 27 -13.37 20.47 1.09
N GLU A 28 -12.95 20.11 -0.12
CA GLU A 28 -11.95 20.86 -0.90
C GLU A 28 -12.51 22.17 -1.45
N ARG A 29 -13.78 22.20 -1.84
CA ARG A 29 -14.43 23.39 -2.44
C ARG A 29 -14.86 24.42 -1.40
N ILE A 30 -15.50 23.98 -0.32
CA ILE A 30 -16.13 24.86 0.67
C ILE A 30 -15.44 24.84 2.04
N GLY A 31 -14.42 23.98 2.21
CA GLY A 31 -13.74 23.77 3.48
C GLY A 31 -14.36 22.69 4.35
N VAL A 32 -13.56 22.12 5.26
CA VAL A 32 -13.93 20.95 6.09
C VAL A 32 -15.10 21.27 7.02
N ALA A 33 -15.08 22.43 7.68
CA ALA A 33 -16.12 22.81 8.63
C ALA A 33 -17.48 23.04 7.95
N ALA A 34 -17.49 23.66 6.76
CA ALA A 34 -18.72 23.88 6.00
C ALA A 34 -19.29 22.56 5.47
N ALA A 35 -18.44 21.71 4.87
CA ALA A 35 -18.85 20.40 4.37
C ALA A 35 -19.34 19.46 5.48
N ALA A 36 -18.72 19.51 6.67
CA ALA A 36 -19.18 18.74 7.82
C ALA A 36 -20.59 19.13 8.26
N ARG A 37 -20.90 20.44 8.29
CA ARG A 37 -22.23 20.95 8.63
C ARG A 37 -23.27 20.55 7.58
N GLU A 38 -22.96 20.72 6.30
CA GLU A 38 -23.86 20.38 5.20
C GLU A 38 -24.19 18.88 5.15
N LEU A 39 -23.20 18.02 5.39
CA LEU A 39 -23.36 16.57 5.38
C LEU A 39 -23.76 15.97 6.72
N SER A 40 -23.98 16.81 7.75
CA SER A 40 -24.26 16.36 9.13
C SER A 40 -23.23 15.35 9.66
N LEU A 41 -21.95 15.60 9.36
CA LEU A 41 -20.81 14.79 9.78
C LEU A 41 -20.02 15.53 10.87
N TYR A 42 -19.24 14.78 11.65
CA TYR A 42 -18.21 15.39 12.48
C TYR A 42 -17.00 15.77 11.63
N GLU A 43 -16.42 16.95 11.86
CA GLU A 43 -15.20 17.39 11.17
C GLU A 43 -14.06 16.38 11.28
N SER A 44 -13.95 15.70 12.43
CA SER A 44 -12.97 14.64 12.68
C SER A 44 -13.09 13.45 11.71
N GLN A 45 -14.30 13.17 11.20
CA GLN A 45 -14.50 12.13 10.18
C GLN A 45 -13.85 12.53 8.87
N LEU A 46 -14.05 13.78 8.43
CA LEU A 46 -13.45 14.30 7.20
C LEU A 46 -11.93 14.37 7.30
N TYR A 47 -11.38 14.85 8.42
CA TYR A 47 -9.93 14.82 8.66
C TYR A 47 -9.38 13.38 8.65
N GLY A 48 -10.08 12.44 9.28
CA GLY A 48 -9.71 11.04 9.28
C GLY A 48 -9.72 10.41 7.88
N TRP A 49 -10.71 10.74 7.05
CA TRP A 49 -10.79 10.26 5.67
C TRP A 49 -9.71 10.86 4.79
N ARG A 50 -9.42 12.16 4.92
CA ARG A 50 -8.32 12.83 4.21
C ARG A 50 -6.97 12.19 4.54
N LYS A 51 -6.70 11.96 5.84
CA LYS A 51 -5.46 11.29 6.27
C LYS A 51 -5.34 9.88 5.67
N LYS A 52 -6.43 9.10 5.66
CA LYS A 52 -6.44 7.77 5.06
C LYS A 52 -6.19 7.82 3.55
N GLN A 53 -6.81 8.75 2.83
CA GLN A 53 -6.59 8.93 1.39
C GLN A 53 -5.12 9.26 1.10
N GLN A 54 -4.54 10.20 1.85
CA GLN A 54 -3.13 10.54 1.70
C GLN A 54 -2.22 9.35 1.99
N GLN A 55 -2.50 8.58 3.05
CA GLN A 55 -1.73 7.38 3.38
C GLN A 55 -1.78 6.35 2.24
N GLN A 56 -2.96 6.12 1.65
CA GLN A 56 -3.13 5.20 0.52
C GLN A 56 -2.35 5.64 -0.72
N LEU A 57 -2.33 6.94 -1.02
CA LEU A 57 -1.52 7.48 -2.11
C LEU A 57 -0.03 7.27 -1.86
N THR A 58 0.45 7.53 -0.63
CA THR A 58 1.86 7.32 -0.29
C THR A 58 2.25 5.84 -0.27
N SER A 59 1.37 4.94 0.16
CA SER A 59 1.65 3.50 0.12
C SER A 59 1.70 2.99 -1.31
N SER A 60 0.77 3.43 -2.16
CA SER A 60 0.76 3.06 -3.58
C SER A 60 2.02 3.52 -4.32
N ALA A 61 2.51 4.73 -4.03
CA ALA A 61 3.76 5.22 -4.61
C ALA A 61 4.96 4.35 -4.18
N ARG A 62 5.04 4.02 -2.88
CA ARG A 62 6.10 3.14 -2.35
C ARG A 62 6.03 1.73 -2.94
N GLU A 63 4.82 1.18 -3.10
CA GLU A 63 4.61 -0.12 -3.74
C GLU A 63 5.12 -0.12 -5.19
N SER A 64 4.83 0.94 -5.95
CA SER A 64 5.33 1.09 -7.32
C SER A 64 6.86 1.16 -7.38
N GLU A 65 7.51 1.85 -6.44
CA GLU A 65 8.98 1.90 -6.35
C GLU A 65 9.57 0.52 -6.04
N LEU A 66 8.96 -0.22 -5.10
CA LEU A 66 9.37 -1.57 -4.76
C LEU A 66 9.24 -2.54 -5.93
N ASP A 67 8.18 -2.41 -6.74
CA ASP A 67 7.98 -3.25 -7.93
C ASP A 67 9.03 -2.97 -9.01
N ALA A 68 9.40 -1.70 -9.20
CA ALA A 68 10.47 -1.30 -10.11
C ALA A 68 11.82 -1.88 -9.67
N GLU A 69 12.14 -1.81 -8.38
CA GLU A 69 13.38 -2.38 -7.84
C GLU A 69 13.37 -3.91 -7.92
N ASN A 70 12.25 -4.56 -7.62
CA ASN A 70 12.10 -6.00 -7.78
C ASN A 70 12.33 -6.45 -9.23
N ALA A 71 11.82 -5.71 -10.22
CA ALA A 71 12.04 -6.01 -11.63
C ALA A 71 13.53 -5.87 -12.00
N ARG A 72 14.22 -4.85 -11.48
CA ARG A 72 15.66 -4.66 -11.66
C ARG A 72 16.46 -5.80 -11.05
N LEU A 73 16.19 -6.15 -9.79
CA LEU A 73 16.89 -7.23 -9.08
C LEU A 73 16.71 -8.58 -9.77
N LYS A 74 15.50 -8.88 -10.27
CA LYS A 74 15.24 -10.10 -11.04
C LYS A 74 16.05 -10.18 -12.34
N ARG A 75 16.25 -9.05 -13.03
CA ARG A 75 17.11 -9.00 -14.23
C ARG A 75 18.57 -9.28 -13.88
N GLN A 76 19.09 -8.65 -12.83
CA GLN A 76 20.46 -8.89 -12.37
C GLN A 76 20.68 -10.34 -11.95
N LEU A 77 19.71 -10.94 -11.25
CA LEU A 77 19.77 -12.35 -10.88
C LEU A 77 19.78 -13.27 -12.10
N ALA A 78 19.01 -12.96 -13.14
CA ALA A 78 19.01 -13.73 -14.38
C ALA A 78 20.35 -13.64 -15.11
N GLU A 79 20.90 -12.42 -15.25
CA GLU A 79 22.21 -12.18 -15.86
C GLU A 79 23.33 -12.92 -15.12
N GLN A 80 23.37 -12.82 -13.79
CA GLN A 80 24.34 -13.55 -12.97
C GLN A 80 24.20 -15.06 -13.09
N ALA A 81 22.97 -15.59 -13.19
CA ALA A 81 22.75 -17.01 -13.38
C ALA A 81 23.28 -17.51 -14.73
N GLU A 82 23.13 -16.71 -15.79
CA GLU A 82 23.70 -17.00 -17.11
C GLU A 82 25.24 -16.98 -17.09
N GLU A 83 25.85 -15.97 -16.46
CA GLU A 83 27.30 -15.89 -16.29
C GLU A 83 27.86 -17.12 -15.56
N LEU A 84 27.25 -17.49 -14.44
CA LEU A 84 27.65 -18.68 -13.68
C LEU A 84 27.51 -19.96 -14.50
N ALA A 85 26.45 -20.10 -15.30
CA ALA A 85 26.25 -21.25 -16.17
C ALA A 85 27.36 -21.34 -17.24
N ILE A 86 27.77 -20.21 -17.82
CA ILE A 86 28.87 -20.15 -18.79
C ILE A 86 30.19 -20.54 -18.13
N LEU A 87 30.50 -19.98 -16.96
CA LEU A 87 31.73 -20.28 -16.21
C LEU A 87 31.80 -21.76 -15.83
N GLN A 88 30.69 -22.33 -15.37
CA GLN A 88 30.61 -23.74 -15.02
C GLN A 88 30.83 -24.62 -16.26
N LYS A 89 30.23 -24.28 -17.40
CA LYS A 89 30.44 -24.99 -18.66
C LYS A 89 31.91 -24.94 -19.08
N ALA A 90 32.56 -23.77 -19.01
CA ALA A 90 33.98 -23.63 -19.31
C ALA A 90 34.86 -24.49 -18.38
N ALA A 91 34.63 -24.41 -17.07
CA ALA A 91 35.34 -25.22 -16.08
C ALA A 91 35.23 -26.72 -16.37
N THR A 92 34.03 -27.21 -16.72
CA THR A 92 33.84 -28.63 -17.07
C THR A 92 34.57 -29.05 -18.35
N TYR A 93 34.68 -28.15 -19.34
CA TYR A 93 35.43 -28.42 -20.56
C TYR A 93 36.93 -28.50 -20.27
N PHE A 94 37.49 -27.54 -19.53
CA PHE A 94 38.90 -27.55 -19.15
C PHE A 94 39.27 -28.75 -18.27
N ALA A 95 38.42 -29.14 -17.32
CA ALA A 95 38.65 -30.31 -16.48
C ALA A 95 38.68 -31.64 -17.27
N LYS A 96 37.99 -31.72 -18.41
CA LYS A 96 38.05 -32.88 -19.32
C LYS A 96 39.32 -32.90 -20.17
N LEU A 97 39.87 -31.73 -20.51
CA LEU A 97 41.08 -31.62 -21.35
C LEU A 97 42.38 -31.93 -20.59
N LEU A 98 42.35 -31.86 -19.26
CA LEU A 98 43.49 -32.15 -18.36
C LEU A 98 43.59 -33.64 -17.96
N LYS A 99 42.76 -34.51 -18.53
CA LYS A 99 42.79 -35.97 -18.38
C LYS A 99 43.17 -36.61 -19.71
#